data_AF-D5EPF6-F1
#
_entry.id   AF-D5EPF6-F1
#
_cell.length_a   1.000
_cell.length_b   1.000
_cell.length_c   1.000
_cell.angle_alpha   90.00
_cell.angle_beta   90.00
_cell.angle_gamma   90.00
#
_symmetry.space_group_name_H-M   'P 1'
#
loop_
_entity.id
_entity.type
_entity.pdbx_description
1 polymer ?
#
loop_
_entity_poly.entity_id
_entity_poly.type
_entity_poly.pdbx_seq_one_letter_code
_entity_poly.pdbx_strand_id
1 'polypeptide(L)'
;MLFSKSLIKVSTIVLLALICFAGSQLTAARKSKIDLSILEQRQALTPYLEAEQIQQVRSADQQIEDAQADIRQGENLLARKPSKLKPNDDVKVYHDQGKDLIKQAEKAIQAAEEQIALALQAALVNREKQAELAKQRYDFSIPTTEYEAALKQGAETVLNGAWDKGYNQIIYSEIFVGNSVPELELSAEQRNQAYDTITAIDGNRFSVSLIEGLTFTDDSFDFENKSSFVQKPTAVLLFELLQAQPNTAPLLVCRAVDLQSHTVIVSALFEVSNLNGEARATTASLSGGIEDGKDLLQVLSKLSTPYVYKLSVGDGSEQYIQGLLFEYSLLKNSGLALIGNNVAAPLGAVDSAGGATAELSFEALEGSQSEYQLVARVLASGRSLTVGRAFISGL
;
A
#
# COMPACT_ATOMS: atom_id res chain seq x y z
N MET A 1 -35.43 -53.72 0.87
CA MET A 1 -36.43 -52.80 1.45
C MET A 1 -36.29 -52.90 2.95
N LEU A 2 -36.08 -51.89 3.78
CA LEU A 2 -36.09 -50.42 3.72
C LEU A 2 -35.16 -49.95 4.85
N PHE A 3 -34.91 -48.65 4.99
CA PHE A 3 -34.09 -47.95 6.01
C PHE A 3 -32.68 -47.52 5.56
N SER A 4 -32.62 -46.71 4.50
CA SER A 4 -31.48 -45.80 4.24
C SER A 4 -31.94 -44.45 3.65
N LYS A 5 -32.96 -43.81 4.24
CA LYS A 5 -33.44 -42.49 3.75
C LYS A 5 -33.77 -41.45 4.83
N SER A 6 -33.64 -41.77 6.12
CA SER A 6 -33.98 -40.83 7.21
C SER A 6 -32.80 -40.07 7.80
N LEU A 7 -31.56 -40.58 7.75
CA LEU A 7 -30.41 -39.88 8.36
C LEU A 7 -29.82 -38.74 7.51
N ILE A 8 -29.94 -38.81 6.18
CA ILE A 8 -29.42 -37.76 5.29
C ILE A 8 -30.30 -36.50 5.34
N LYS A 9 -31.60 -36.61 5.68
CA LYS A 9 -32.51 -35.45 5.76
C LYS A 9 -32.35 -34.62 7.04
N VAL A 10 -31.82 -35.18 8.12
CA VAL A 10 -31.67 -34.44 9.39
C VAL A 10 -30.41 -33.57 9.39
N SER A 11 -29.34 -33.99 8.71
CA SER A 11 -28.10 -33.21 8.61
C SER A 11 -28.23 -31.98 7.69
N THR A 12 -29.01 -32.07 6.61
CA THR A 12 -29.25 -30.92 5.71
C THR A 12 -30.14 -29.85 6.35
N ILE A 13 -31.06 -30.23 7.25
CA ILE A 13 -31.97 -29.28 7.93
C ILE A 13 -31.24 -28.50 9.03
N VAL A 14 -30.24 -29.10 9.69
CA VAL A 14 -29.42 -28.40 10.70
C VAL A 14 -28.41 -27.45 10.04
N LEU A 15 -27.84 -27.81 8.88
CA LEU A 15 -26.95 -26.92 8.14
C LEU A 15 -27.71 -25.74 7.49
N LEU A 16 -28.96 -25.94 7.06
CA LEU A 16 -29.81 -24.85 6.57
C LEU A 16 -30.33 -23.95 7.70
N ALA A 17 -30.56 -24.49 8.90
CA ALA A 17 -30.96 -23.70 10.08
C ALA A 17 -29.82 -22.84 10.64
N LEU A 18 -28.55 -23.28 10.53
CA LEU A 18 -27.38 -22.47 10.94
C LEU A 18 -27.06 -21.34 9.96
N ILE A 19 -27.33 -21.52 8.65
CA ILE A 19 -27.23 -20.44 7.66
C ILE A 19 -28.35 -19.42 7.86
N CYS A 20 -29.55 -19.85 8.28
CA CYS A 20 -30.64 -18.94 8.63
C CYS A 20 -30.41 -18.18 9.96
N PHE A 21 -29.68 -18.74 10.94
CA PHE A 21 -29.43 -18.04 12.20
C PHE A 21 -28.35 -16.95 12.10
N ALA A 22 -27.41 -17.09 11.17
CA ALA A 22 -26.43 -16.04 10.84
C ALA A 22 -27.07 -14.86 10.07
N GLY A 23 -28.15 -15.11 9.30
CA GLY A 23 -28.92 -14.07 8.62
C GLY A 23 -29.87 -13.27 9.54
N SER A 24 -30.26 -13.83 10.69
CA SER A 24 -31.23 -13.20 11.60
C SER A 24 -30.62 -12.34 12.72
N GLN A 25 -29.29 -12.32 12.89
CA GLN A 25 -28.66 -11.38 13.84
C GLN A 25 -28.37 -9.99 13.24
N LEU A 26 -28.45 -9.83 11.92
CA LEU A 26 -28.33 -8.55 11.23
C LEU A 26 -29.64 -7.73 11.21
N THR A 27 -30.78 -8.34 11.51
CA THR A 27 -32.09 -7.68 11.47
C THR A 27 -32.55 -7.09 12.81
N ALA A 28 -31.90 -7.43 13.93
CA ALA A 28 -32.26 -6.90 15.25
C ALA A 28 -31.51 -5.60 15.63
N ALA A 29 -30.45 -5.21 14.90
CA ALA A 29 -29.65 -4.02 15.19
C ALA A 29 -29.95 -2.80 14.30
N ARG A 30 -30.76 -2.93 13.23
CA ARG A 30 -31.12 -1.81 12.34
C ARG A 30 -32.50 -1.23 12.67
N LYS A 31 -32.56 -0.49 13.78
CA LYS A 31 -33.56 0.57 13.98
C LYS A 31 -32.89 1.91 14.30
N SER A 32 -31.67 2.12 13.83
CA SER A 32 -31.28 3.49 13.48
C SER A 32 -32.16 3.92 12.32
N LYS A 33 -32.83 5.07 12.45
CA LYS A 33 -33.56 5.70 11.34
C LYS A 33 -32.58 5.80 10.16
N ILE A 34 -32.94 5.27 8.99
CA ILE A 34 -32.10 5.39 7.79
C ILE A 34 -31.88 6.88 7.56
N ASP A 35 -30.62 7.30 7.61
CA ASP A 35 -30.26 8.69 7.41
C ASP A 35 -30.27 9.00 5.91
N LEU A 36 -31.34 9.66 5.46
CA LEU A 36 -31.51 10.08 4.07
C LEU A 36 -30.60 11.27 3.69
N SER A 37 -29.97 11.96 4.65
CA SER A 37 -29.03 13.04 4.32
C SER A 37 -27.82 12.53 3.53
N ILE A 38 -27.52 11.22 3.62
CA ILE A 38 -26.44 10.59 2.84
C ILE A 38 -26.68 10.63 1.32
N LEU A 39 -27.93 10.81 0.88
CA LEU A 39 -28.25 10.96 -0.54
C LEU A 39 -27.53 12.16 -1.16
N GLU A 40 -27.25 13.22 -0.39
CA GLU A 40 -26.48 14.38 -0.84
C GLU A 40 -25.02 14.02 -1.17
N GLN A 41 -24.48 12.96 -0.58
CA GLN A 41 -23.10 12.48 -0.80
C GLN A 41 -22.99 11.43 -1.91
N ARG A 42 -24.10 11.12 -2.61
CA ARG A 42 -24.17 10.04 -3.60
C ARG A 42 -23.05 10.06 -4.62
N GLN A 43 -22.74 11.24 -5.19
CA GLN A 43 -21.67 11.36 -6.18
C GLN A 43 -20.29 11.04 -5.60
N ALA A 44 -19.99 11.53 -4.40
CA ALA A 44 -18.71 11.29 -3.73
C ALA A 44 -18.53 9.83 -3.30
N LEU A 45 -19.64 9.13 -3.02
CA LEU A 45 -19.62 7.74 -2.54
C LEU A 45 -19.72 6.70 -3.67
N THR A 46 -20.12 7.10 -4.88
CA THR A 46 -20.26 6.21 -6.03
C THR A 46 -18.99 5.39 -6.35
N PRO A 47 -17.76 5.95 -6.29
CA PRO A 47 -16.53 5.18 -6.53
C PRO A 47 -16.29 4.02 -5.54
N TYR A 48 -16.97 4.04 -4.39
CA TYR A 48 -16.79 3.09 -3.29
C TYR A 48 -17.91 2.05 -3.21
N LEU A 49 -18.86 2.07 -4.15
CA LEU A 49 -19.91 1.06 -4.26
C LEU A 49 -19.35 -0.26 -4.82
N GLU A 50 -19.73 -1.36 -4.20
CA GLU A 50 -19.48 -2.71 -4.71
C GLU A 50 -20.48 -3.09 -5.80
N ALA A 51 -20.15 -4.13 -6.60
CA ALA A 51 -20.96 -4.55 -7.74
C ALA A 51 -22.44 -4.79 -7.40
N GLU A 52 -22.72 -5.41 -6.25
CA GLU A 52 -24.09 -5.65 -5.78
C GLU A 52 -24.81 -4.33 -5.44
N GLN A 53 -24.12 -3.41 -4.75
CA GLN A 53 -24.67 -2.12 -4.35
C GLN A 53 -24.93 -1.23 -5.58
N ILE A 54 -24.07 -1.29 -6.60
CA ILE A 54 -24.29 -0.62 -7.90
C ILE A 54 -25.59 -1.11 -8.54
N GLN A 55 -25.87 -2.43 -8.49
CA GLN A 55 -27.13 -2.96 -9.02
C GLN A 55 -28.33 -2.52 -8.19
N GLN A 56 -28.22 -2.52 -6.85
CA GLN A 56 -29.28 -2.05 -5.96
C GLN A 56 -29.64 -0.59 -6.23
N VAL A 57 -28.63 0.29 -6.33
CA VAL A 57 -28.83 1.71 -6.65
C VAL A 57 -29.51 1.88 -8.01
N ARG A 58 -29.05 1.15 -9.04
CA ARG A 58 -29.66 1.22 -10.37
C ARG A 58 -31.13 0.76 -10.38
N SER A 59 -31.43 -0.32 -9.66
CA SER A 59 -32.81 -0.82 -9.55
C SER A 59 -33.70 0.17 -8.80
N ALA A 60 -33.20 0.81 -7.76
CA ALA A 60 -33.93 1.83 -7.01
C ALA A 60 -34.16 3.09 -7.85
N ASP A 61 -33.19 3.53 -8.66
CA ASP A 61 -33.39 4.64 -9.61
C ASP A 61 -34.53 4.35 -10.59
N GLN A 62 -34.59 3.13 -11.13
CA GLN A 62 -35.68 2.73 -12.02
C GLN A 62 -37.05 2.80 -11.31
N GLN A 63 -37.12 2.34 -10.05
CA GLN A 63 -38.35 2.41 -9.26
C GLN A 63 -38.79 3.85 -9.01
N ILE A 64 -37.86 4.78 -8.81
CA ILE A 64 -38.16 6.21 -8.69
C ILE A 64 -38.71 6.75 -10.01
N GLU A 65 -38.12 6.41 -11.14
CA GLU A 65 -38.60 6.85 -12.46
C GLU A 65 -40.03 6.34 -12.75
N ASP A 66 -40.28 5.06 -12.49
CA ASP A 66 -41.60 4.44 -12.65
C ASP A 66 -42.65 5.12 -11.74
N ALA A 67 -42.30 5.34 -10.46
CA ALA A 67 -43.19 6.03 -9.52
C ALA A 67 -43.44 7.50 -9.91
N GLN A 68 -42.46 8.20 -10.47
CA GLN A 68 -42.67 9.55 -11.00
C GLN A 68 -43.62 9.54 -12.22
N ALA A 69 -43.61 8.48 -13.03
CA ALA A 69 -44.59 8.31 -14.10
C ALA A 69 -46.00 8.11 -13.55
N ASP A 70 -46.15 7.31 -12.50
CA ASP A 70 -47.42 7.09 -11.78
C ASP A 70 -47.96 8.39 -11.17
N ILE A 71 -47.10 9.24 -10.61
CA ILE A 71 -47.50 10.58 -10.12
C ILE A 71 -48.09 11.40 -11.28
N ARG A 72 -47.38 11.51 -12.41
CA ARG A 72 -47.87 12.25 -13.60
C ARG A 72 -49.21 11.69 -14.08
N GLN A 73 -49.38 10.37 -14.07
CA GLN A 73 -50.65 9.74 -14.42
C GLN A 73 -51.75 10.10 -13.41
N GLY A 74 -51.45 10.07 -12.12
CA GLY A 74 -52.39 10.43 -11.06
C GLY A 74 -52.82 11.90 -11.15
N GLU A 75 -51.90 12.81 -11.44
CA GLU A 75 -52.19 14.24 -11.67
C GLU A 75 -53.11 14.45 -12.88
N ASN A 76 -52.89 13.71 -13.97
CA ASN A 76 -53.76 13.75 -15.15
C ASN A 76 -55.18 13.25 -14.85
N LEU A 77 -55.32 12.22 -14.01
CA LEU A 77 -56.62 11.72 -13.54
C LEU A 77 -57.34 12.76 -12.68
N LEU A 78 -56.62 13.46 -11.80
CA LEU A 78 -57.16 14.55 -10.98
C LEU A 78 -57.58 15.77 -11.82
N ALA A 79 -56.86 16.07 -12.90
CA ALA A 79 -57.17 17.18 -13.79
C ALA A 79 -58.39 16.93 -14.69
N ARG A 80 -58.91 15.69 -14.75
CA ARG A 80 -60.03 15.31 -15.61
C ARG A 80 -61.31 16.03 -15.21
N LYS A 81 -61.97 16.62 -16.21
CA LYS A 81 -63.27 17.30 -16.09
C LYS A 81 -64.36 16.52 -16.84
N PRO A 82 -65.65 16.69 -16.48
CA PRO A 82 -66.75 16.14 -17.26
C PRO A 82 -66.66 16.59 -18.72
N SER A 83 -66.94 15.69 -19.66
CA SER A 83 -66.85 15.99 -21.09
C SER A 83 -67.95 16.97 -21.51
N LYS A 84 -67.67 17.82 -22.51
CA LYS A 84 -68.71 18.66 -23.14
C LYS A 84 -69.87 17.85 -23.73
N LEU A 85 -69.62 16.57 -24.07
CA LEU A 85 -70.62 15.63 -24.57
C LEU A 85 -71.36 14.87 -23.45
N LYS A 86 -70.82 14.87 -22.22
CA LYS A 86 -71.42 14.27 -21.01
C LYS A 86 -71.15 15.18 -19.80
N PRO A 87 -71.93 16.26 -19.61
CA PRO A 87 -71.67 17.25 -18.56
C PRO A 87 -71.84 16.73 -17.13
N ASN A 88 -72.64 15.67 -16.97
CA ASN A 88 -72.92 15.02 -15.68
C ASN A 88 -72.08 13.75 -15.47
N ASP A 89 -70.98 13.56 -16.22
CA ASP A 89 -70.10 12.41 -16.06
C ASP A 89 -69.46 12.44 -14.66
N ASP A 90 -69.58 11.34 -13.91
CA ASP A 90 -69.05 11.27 -12.55
C ASP A 90 -67.53 11.09 -12.60
N VAL A 91 -66.80 12.18 -12.39
CA VAL A 91 -65.34 12.19 -12.37
C VAL A 91 -64.73 11.72 -11.04
N LYS A 92 -65.56 11.49 -10.02
CA LYS A 92 -65.10 11.15 -8.67
C LYS A 92 -64.24 9.88 -8.65
N VAL A 93 -64.63 8.86 -9.42
CA VAL A 93 -63.87 7.60 -9.53
C VAL A 93 -62.45 7.84 -10.05
N TYR A 94 -62.28 8.72 -11.04
CA TYR A 94 -60.95 9.07 -11.57
C TYR A 94 -60.14 9.88 -10.55
N HIS A 95 -60.78 10.77 -9.80
CA HIS A 95 -60.10 11.54 -8.75
C HIS A 95 -59.62 10.65 -7.60
N ASP A 96 -60.44 9.70 -7.15
CA ASP A 96 -60.07 8.76 -6.10
C ASP A 96 -58.94 7.83 -6.56
N GLN A 97 -59.02 7.31 -7.80
CA GLN A 97 -57.92 6.56 -8.42
C GLN A 97 -56.62 7.37 -8.53
N GLY A 98 -56.71 8.65 -8.91
CA GLY A 98 -55.56 9.53 -9.00
C GLY A 98 -54.87 9.78 -7.65
N LYS A 99 -55.66 9.97 -6.57
CA LYS A 99 -55.12 10.13 -5.22
C LYS A 99 -54.41 8.88 -4.72
N ASP A 100 -55.01 7.71 -4.95
CA ASP A 100 -54.42 6.44 -4.51
C ASP A 100 -53.13 6.14 -5.26
N LEU A 101 -53.08 6.43 -6.56
CA LEU A 101 -51.88 6.25 -7.38
C LEU A 101 -50.72 7.14 -6.92
N ILE A 102 -50.97 8.43 -6.68
CA ILE A 102 -49.97 9.36 -6.14
C ILE A 102 -49.45 8.88 -4.78
N LYS A 103 -50.35 8.48 -3.88
CA LYS A 103 -49.97 8.00 -2.53
C LYS A 103 -49.13 6.73 -2.56
N GLN A 104 -49.40 5.82 -3.52
CA GLN A 104 -48.59 4.61 -3.69
C GLN A 104 -47.22 4.94 -4.28
N ALA A 105 -47.17 5.82 -5.27
CA ALA A 105 -45.94 6.28 -5.89
C ALA A 105 -45.02 7.02 -4.90
N GLU A 106 -45.56 7.93 -4.07
CA GLU A 106 -44.79 8.61 -3.01
C GLU A 106 -44.13 7.62 -2.04
N LYS A 107 -44.84 6.55 -1.67
CA LYS A 107 -44.26 5.48 -0.84
C LYS A 107 -43.19 4.67 -1.56
N ALA A 108 -43.37 4.42 -2.86
CA ALA A 108 -42.39 3.71 -3.67
C ALA A 108 -41.09 4.54 -3.81
N ILE A 109 -41.21 5.85 -4.02
CA ILE A 109 -40.07 6.78 -4.02
C ILE A 109 -39.35 6.72 -2.68
N GLN A 110 -40.06 6.84 -1.57
CA GLN A 110 -39.46 6.78 -0.23
C GLN A 110 -38.71 5.45 0.00
N ALA A 111 -39.33 4.32 -0.38
CA ALA A 111 -38.70 3.00 -0.21
C ALA A 111 -37.44 2.84 -1.09
N ALA A 112 -37.45 3.39 -2.31
CA ALA A 112 -36.29 3.37 -3.19
C ALA A 112 -35.17 4.31 -2.69
N GLU A 113 -35.51 5.49 -2.18
CA GLU A 113 -34.57 6.40 -1.53
C GLU A 113 -33.90 5.76 -0.31
N GLU A 114 -34.66 5.01 0.50
CA GLU A 114 -34.13 4.23 1.63
C GLU A 114 -33.16 3.13 1.16
N GLN A 115 -33.44 2.47 0.03
CA GLN A 115 -32.52 1.48 -0.56
C GLN A 115 -31.21 2.13 -1.04
N ILE A 116 -31.29 3.28 -1.72
CA ILE A 116 -30.11 4.03 -2.14
C ILE A 116 -29.30 4.47 -0.92
N ALA A 117 -29.96 5.01 0.12
CA ALA A 117 -29.29 5.44 1.34
C ALA A 117 -28.55 4.30 2.05
N LEU A 118 -29.14 3.09 2.10
CA LEU A 118 -28.47 1.91 2.65
C LEU A 118 -27.24 1.50 1.85
N ALA A 119 -27.31 1.52 0.51
CA ALA A 119 -26.17 1.24 -0.35
C ALA A 119 -25.04 2.27 -0.17
N LEU A 120 -25.39 3.55 -0.04
CA LEU A 120 -24.42 4.62 0.21
C LEU A 120 -23.79 4.55 1.61
N GLN A 121 -24.54 4.11 2.64
CA GLN A 121 -23.97 3.89 3.97
C GLN A 121 -22.93 2.77 3.95
N ALA A 122 -23.17 1.71 3.19
CA ALA A 122 -22.18 0.66 3.00
C ALA A 122 -20.95 1.16 2.22
N ALA A 123 -21.16 1.98 1.18
CA ALA A 123 -20.06 2.63 0.45
C ALA A 123 -19.22 3.56 1.33
N LEU A 124 -19.85 4.25 2.30
CA LEU A 124 -19.15 5.08 3.28
C LEU A 124 -18.22 4.24 4.16
N VAL A 125 -18.69 3.10 4.67
CA VAL A 125 -17.85 2.15 5.43
C VAL A 125 -16.71 1.63 4.58
N ASN A 126 -16.97 1.32 3.31
CA ASN A 126 -15.93 0.88 2.37
C ASN A 126 -14.89 1.97 2.10
N ARG A 127 -15.32 3.22 1.94
CA ARG A 127 -14.41 4.37 1.83
C ARG A 127 -13.52 4.49 3.06
N GLU A 128 -14.09 4.39 4.26
CA GLU A 128 -13.34 4.47 5.52
C GLU A 128 -12.34 3.31 5.66
N LYS A 129 -12.76 2.10 5.31
CA LYS A 129 -11.88 0.93 5.30
C LYS A 129 -10.74 1.09 4.30
N GLN A 130 -11.01 1.57 3.09
CA GLN A 130 -9.97 1.83 2.09
C GLN A 130 -9.01 2.93 2.55
N ALA A 131 -9.53 3.99 3.20
CA ALA A 131 -8.71 5.04 3.80
C ALA A 131 -7.81 4.49 4.91
N GLU A 132 -8.32 3.58 5.76
CA GLU A 132 -7.53 2.97 6.82
C GLU A 132 -6.44 2.03 6.27
N LEU A 133 -6.76 1.23 5.24
CA LEU A 133 -5.76 0.42 4.54
C LEU A 133 -4.71 1.29 3.83
N ALA A 134 -5.10 2.46 3.32
CA ALA A 134 -4.17 3.40 2.71
C ALA A 134 -3.20 3.98 3.75
N LYS A 135 -3.65 4.25 4.99
CA LYS A 135 -2.75 4.68 6.08
C LYS A 135 -1.73 3.60 6.43
N GLN A 136 -2.15 2.34 6.51
CA GLN A 136 -1.27 1.23 6.88
C GLN A 136 -0.39 0.74 5.73
N ARG A 137 -0.62 1.22 4.49
CA ARG A 137 0.09 0.74 3.29
C ARG A 137 1.60 0.87 3.42
N TYR A 138 2.06 1.94 4.07
CA TYR A 138 3.47 2.24 4.23
C TYR A 138 3.98 1.96 5.66
N ASP A 139 3.16 1.31 6.49
CA ASP A 139 3.61 0.84 7.79
C ASP A 139 4.61 -0.30 7.59
N PHE A 140 5.69 -0.26 8.36
CA PHE A 140 6.71 -1.29 8.35
C PHE A 140 7.04 -1.71 9.77
N SER A 141 7.34 -3.00 9.89
CA SER A 141 7.98 -3.62 11.04
C SER A 141 9.14 -4.44 10.50
N ILE A 142 10.30 -4.30 11.14
CA ILE A 142 11.49 -5.02 10.70
C ILE A 142 11.44 -6.44 11.28
N PRO A 143 11.52 -7.48 10.43
CA PRO A 143 11.55 -8.86 10.91
C PRO A 143 12.87 -9.11 11.65
N THR A 144 12.76 -9.70 12.83
CA THR A 144 13.90 -10.13 13.63
C THR A 144 14.21 -11.61 13.37
N THR A 145 15.46 -11.93 13.07
CA THR A 145 15.90 -13.32 12.84
C THR A 145 17.41 -13.47 13.08
N GLU A 146 17.89 -14.71 13.10
CA GLU A 146 19.33 -15.00 13.21
C GLU A 146 20.09 -14.55 11.95
N TYR A 147 21.37 -14.21 12.10
CA TYR A 147 22.23 -13.68 11.03
C TYR A 147 22.21 -14.53 9.76
N GLU A 148 22.39 -15.85 9.89
CA GLU A 148 22.45 -16.75 8.73
C GLU A 148 21.12 -16.78 7.97
N ALA A 149 20.02 -16.77 8.71
CA ALA A 149 18.67 -16.74 8.14
C ALA A 149 18.38 -15.38 7.48
N ALA A 150 18.77 -14.27 8.11
CA ALA A 150 18.65 -12.93 7.55
C ALA A 150 19.44 -12.80 6.24
N LEU A 151 20.69 -13.26 6.25
CA LEU A 151 21.58 -13.22 5.10
C LEU A 151 21.02 -14.05 3.93
N LYS A 152 20.55 -15.27 4.21
CA LYS A 152 19.94 -16.12 3.19
C LYS A 152 18.67 -15.50 2.60
N GLN A 153 17.74 -15.07 3.45
CA GLN A 153 16.48 -14.47 2.99
C GLN A 153 16.71 -13.15 2.26
N GLY A 154 17.63 -12.32 2.75
CA GLY A 154 18.05 -11.09 2.11
C GLY A 154 18.65 -11.34 0.73
N ALA A 155 19.61 -12.27 0.63
CA ALA A 155 20.22 -12.66 -0.64
C ALA A 155 19.21 -13.24 -1.64
N GLU A 156 18.32 -14.13 -1.20
CA GLU A 156 17.24 -14.66 -2.03
C GLU A 156 16.33 -13.54 -2.55
N THR A 157 15.96 -12.59 -1.68
CA THR A 157 15.08 -11.47 -2.06
C THR A 157 15.73 -10.58 -3.11
N VAL A 158 16.98 -10.18 -2.90
CA VAL A 158 17.64 -9.23 -3.82
C VAL A 158 18.05 -9.88 -5.14
N LEU A 159 18.50 -11.14 -5.12
CA LEU A 159 18.85 -11.87 -6.35
C LEU A 159 17.61 -12.17 -7.19
N ASN A 160 16.55 -12.72 -6.59
CA ASN A 160 15.31 -12.99 -7.33
C ASN A 160 14.70 -11.68 -7.86
N GLY A 161 14.67 -10.62 -7.05
CA GLY A 161 14.16 -9.32 -7.49
C GLY A 161 14.98 -8.70 -8.63
N ALA A 162 16.30 -8.90 -8.64
CA ALA A 162 17.15 -8.49 -9.76
C ALA A 162 16.87 -9.31 -11.03
N TRP A 163 16.78 -10.64 -10.92
CA TRP A 163 16.48 -11.52 -12.04
C TRP A 163 15.10 -11.25 -12.65
N ASP A 164 14.07 -11.05 -11.81
CA ASP A 164 12.70 -10.75 -12.24
C ASP A 164 12.62 -9.43 -13.03
N LYS A 165 13.53 -8.49 -12.75
CA LYS A 165 13.69 -7.23 -13.48
C LYS A 165 14.65 -7.30 -14.67
N GLY A 166 15.17 -8.49 -14.99
CA GLY A 166 15.99 -8.76 -16.17
C GLY A 166 17.49 -8.52 -16.00
N TYR A 167 17.97 -8.32 -14.78
CA TYR A 167 19.40 -8.18 -14.49
C TYR A 167 20.07 -9.55 -14.49
N ASN A 168 20.78 -9.87 -15.57
CA ASN A 168 21.53 -11.13 -15.72
C ASN A 168 23.03 -10.96 -15.48
N GLN A 169 23.48 -9.74 -15.21
CA GLN A 169 24.82 -9.43 -14.72
C GLN A 169 24.68 -8.77 -13.36
N ILE A 170 25.23 -9.40 -12.34
CA ILE A 170 25.12 -8.96 -10.96
C ILE A 170 26.53 -8.90 -10.38
N ILE A 171 26.88 -7.78 -9.76
CA ILE A 171 28.19 -7.56 -9.15
C ILE A 171 28.04 -7.69 -7.64
N TYR A 172 28.97 -8.40 -7.02
CA TYR A 172 29.11 -8.44 -5.57
C TYR A 172 30.58 -8.24 -5.19
N SER A 173 30.83 -7.48 -4.13
CA SER A 173 32.17 -7.27 -3.58
C SER A 173 32.27 -7.93 -2.21
N GLU A 174 31.64 -7.34 -1.20
CA GLU A 174 31.66 -7.84 0.17
C GLU A 174 30.43 -7.36 0.95
N ILE A 175 30.28 -7.88 2.17
CA ILE A 175 29.39 -7.33 3.18
C ILE A 175 30.14 -6.26 3.98
N PHE A 176 29.57 -5.07 4.03
CA PHE A 176 30.15 -3.92 4.70
C PHE A 176 29.59 -3.76 6.11
N VAL A 177 30.35 -3.09 6.97
CA VAL A 177 29.86 -2.61 8.26
C VAL A 177 29.81 -1.09 8.22
N GLY A 178 28.60 -0.53 8.21
CA GLY A 178 28.41 0.92 8.22
C GLY A 178 28.51 1.43 9.66
N ASN A 179 29.72 1.79 10.07
CA ASN A 179 30.04 2.04 11.47
C ASN A 179 29.53 3.42 11.97
N SER A 180 28.52 3.40 12.84
CA SER A 180 28.39 4.36 13.95
C SER A 180 28.93 3.85 15.28
N VAL A 181 29.17 2.53 15.36
CA VAL A 181 29.58 1.83 16.58
C VAL A 181 30.87 1.05 16.27
N PRO A 182 32.02 1.45 16.83
CA PRO A 182 33.32 0.83 16.55
C PRO A 182 33.43 -0.66 16.87
N GLU A 183 32.58 -1.17 17.77
CA GLU A 183 32.62 -2.55 18.26
C GLU A 183 31.91 -3.56 17.35
N LEU A 184 31.25 -3.09 16.28
CA LEU A 184 30.63 -3.97 15.30
C LEU A 184 31.69 -4.43 14.29
N GLU A 185 32.14 -5.67 14.42
CA GLU A 185 33.06 -6.29 13.46
C GLU A 185 32.51 -7.63 12.98
N LEU A 186 32.66 -7.88 11.68
CA LEU A 186 32.41 -9.19 11.09
C LEU A 186 33.70 -10.01 11.12
N SER A 187 33.58 -11.29 11.47
CA SER A 187 34.70 -12.23 11.32
C SER A 187 34.94 -12.54 9.83
N ALA A 188 36.12 -13.06 9.50
CA ALA A 188 36.39 -13.53 8.14
C ALA A 188 35.43 -14.66 7.72
N GLU A 189 35.04 -15.51 8.66
CA GLU A 189 34.05 -16.57 8.45
C GLU A 189 32.69 -16.00 8.05
N GLN A 190 32.21 -14.96 8.74
CA GLN A 190 30.94 -14.30 8.39
C GLN A 190 30.99 -13.58 7.04
N ARG A 191 32.11 -12.91 6.72
CA ARG A 191 32.29 -12.31 5.39
C ARG A 191 32.25 -13.38 4.28
N ASN A 192 32.92 -14.50 4.50
CA ASN A 192 32.92 -15.62 3.56
C ASN A 192 31.53 -16.27 3.46
N GLN A 193 30.78 -16.34 4.56
CA GLN A 193 29.42 -16.88 4.57
C GLN A 193 28.47 -16.09 3.66
N ALA A 194 28.60 -14.75 3.60
CA ALA A 194 27.85 -13.92 2.67
C ALA A 194 28.13 -14.31 1.20
N TYR A 195 29.40 -14.49 0.87
CA TYR A 195 29.83 -14.96 -0.45
C TYR A 195 29.29 -16.36 -0.78
N ASP A 196 29.46 -17.32 0.13
CA ASP A 196 29.03 -18.71 -0.06
C ASP A 196 27.50 -18.78 -0.24
N THR A 197 26.76 -17.98 0.52
CA THR A 197 25.30 -17.88 0.43
C THR A 197 24.85 -17.36 -0.93
N ILE A 198 25.44 -16.25 -1.39
CA ILE A 198 25.10 -15.66 -2.70
C ILE A 198 25.42 -16.64 -3.83
N THR A 199 26.60 -17.27 -3.79
CA THR A 199 27.03 -18.24 -4.80
C THR A 199 26.13 -19.48 -4.83
N ALA A 200 25.72 -19.97 -3.65
CA ALA A 200 24.81 -21.10 -3.55
C ALA A 200 23.42 -20.79 -4.14
N ILE A 201 22.92 -19.56 -3.97
CA ILE A 201 21.64 -19.11 -4.52
C ILE A 201 21.73 -18.87 -6.04
N ASP A 202 22.82 -18.24 -6.51
CA ASP A 202 23.06 -18.02 -7.95
C ASP A 202 23.17 -19.36 -8.70
N GLY A 203 23.83 -20.35 -8.08
CA GLY A 203 23.83 -21.74 -8.51
C GLY A 203 24.29 -21.88 -9.96
N ASN A 204 23.40 -22.37 -10.83
CA ASN A 204 23.69 -22.59 -12.25
C ASN A 204 23.36 -21.39 -13.16
N ARG A 205 22.94 -20.25 -12.59
CA ARG A 205 22.69 -19.03 -13.37
C ARG A 205 23.98 -18.35 -13.77
N PHE A 206 25.03 -18.45 -12.94
CA PHE A 206 26.34 -17.80 -13.13
C PHE A 206 26.18 -16.32 -13.47
N SER A 207 25.23 -15.66 -12.79
CA SER A 207 24.90 -14.25 -13.03
C SER A 207 25.72 -13.33 -12.13
N VAL A 208 26.23 -13.86 -11.02
CA VAL A 208 27.02 -13.09 -10.04
C VAL A 208 28.49 -13.11 -10.42
N SER A 209 29.10 -11.93 -10.50
CA SER A 209 30.52 -11.70 -10.69
C SER A 209 31.11 -11.06 -9.45
N LEU A 210 32.23 -11.61 -8.99
CA LEU A 210 33.00 -11.03 -7.89
C LEU A 210 33.94 -9.97 -8.43
N ILE A 211 33.94 -8.82 -7.78
CA ILE A 211 34.79 -7.69 -8.15
C ILE A 211 35.51 -7.22 -6.90
N GLU A 212 36.84 -7.21 -6.97
CA GLU A 212 37.68 -6.60 -5.95
C GLU A 212 37.79 -5.09 -6.16
N GLY A 213 37.89 -4.34 -5.06
CA GLY A 213 38.13 -2.90 -5.12
C GLY A 213 36.96 -2.10 -5.70
N LEU A 214 35.73 -2.60 -5.54
CA LEU A 214 34.54 -1.80 -5.84
C LEU A 214 34.54 -0.55 -4.96
N THR A 215 34.62 0.61 -5.59
CA THR A 215 34.59 1.92 -4.94
C THR A 215 33.41 2.73 -5.45
N PHE A 216 33.02 3.72 -4.66
CA PHE A 216 31.95 4.64 -5.02
C PHE A 216 32.52 6.06 -5.10
N THR A 217 32.26 6.75 -6.21
CA THR A 217 32.49 8.18 -6.38
C THR A 217 31.14 8.90 -6.45
N ASP A 218 31.13 10.24 -6.30
CA ASP A 218 29.91 11.07 -6.20
C ASP A 218 28.85 10.74 -7.26
N ASP A 219 29.29 10.30 -8.43
CA ASP A 219 28.40 10.02 -9.55
C ASP A 219 28.55 8.62 -10.16
N SER A 220 29.38 7.71 -9.60
CA SER A 220 29.50 6.36 -10.18
C SER A 220 30.12 5.28 -9.29
N PHE A 221 29.79 4.02 -9.60
CA PHE A 221 30.57 2.86 -9.17
C PHE A 221 31.87 2.75 -9.99
N ASP A 222 33.01 2.52 -9.35
CA ASP A 222 34.29 2.31 -10.04
C ASP A 222 34.98 1.03 -9.58
N PHE A 223 35.56 0.31 -10.55
CA PHE A 223 36.22 -0.98 -10.36
C PHE A 223 36.94 -1.43 -11.63
N GLU A 224 37.86 -2.39 -11.48
CA GLU A 224 38.60 -2.93 -12.62
C GLU A 224 37.67 -3.58 -13.65
N ASN A 225 37.87 -3.29 -14.93
CA ASN A 225 37.08 -3.83 -16.05
C ASN A 225 35.61 -3.37 -16.09
N LYS A 226 35.25 -2.28 -15.41
CA LYS A 226 33.91 -1.63 -15.47
C LYS A 226 33.34 -1.50 -16.88
N SER A 227 34.18 -1.17 -17.87
CA SER A 227 33.77 -1.02 -19.28
C SER A 227 33.07 -2.26 -19.86
N SER A 228 33.34 -3.45 -19.34
CA SER A 228 32.71 -4.71 -19.76
C SER A 228 31.24 -4.85 -19.32
N PHE A 229 30.79 -4.02 -18.38
CA PHE A 229 29.47 -4.07 -17.75
C PHE A 229 28.52 -2.96 -18.23
N VAL A 230 29.05 -1.91 -18.88
CA VAL A 230 28.28 -0.70 -19.25
C VAL A 230 27.24 -0.96 -20.35
N GLN A 231 27.37 -2.05 -21.13
CA GLN A 231 26.47 -2.31 -22.27
C GLN A 231 25.25 -3.18 -21.93
N LYS A 232 25.15 -3.69 -20.70
CA LYS A 232 24.07 -4.58 -20.28
C LYS A 232 23.48 -4.09 -18.96
N PRO A 233 22.18 -4.33 -18.72
CA PRO A 233 21.59 -4.09 -17.41
C PRO A 233 22.39 -4.86 -16.36
N THR A 234 23.08 -4.12 -15.50
CA THR A 234 23.96 -4.66 -14.48
C THR A 234 23.51 -4.16 -13.13
N ALA A 235 23.34 -5.07 -12.17
CA ALA A 235 23.02 -4.73 -10.79
C ALA A 235 24.27 -4.85 -9.92
N VAL A 236 24.35 -4.05 -8.86
CA VAL A 236 25.33 -4.15 -7.78
C VAL A 236 24.60 -4.57 -6.51
N LEU A 237 25.09 -5.62 -5.85
CA LEU A 237 24.62 -6.04 -4.55
C LEU A 237 25.37 -5.29 -3.45
N LEU A 238 24.62 -4.68 -2.54
CA LEU A 238 25.14 -3.94 -1.39
C LEU A 238 24.54 -4.53 -0.14
N PHE A 239 25.41 -5.16 0.66
CA PHE A 239 25.04 -5.83 1.89
C PHE A 239 25.73 -5.08 3.02
N GLU A 240 24.96 -4.57 3.97
CA GLU A 240 25.45 -3.70 5.02
C GLU A 240 24.92 -4.17 6.37
N LEU A 241 25.80 -4.24 7.36
CA LEU A 241 25.43 -4.42 8.75
C LEU A 241 25.56 -3.06 9.46
N LEU A 242 24.47 -2.59 10.06
CA LEU A 242 24.36 -1.28 10.72
C LEU A 242 23.93 -1.46 12.16
N GLN A 243 24.45 -0.64 13.07
CA GLN A 243 24.03 -0.66 14.46
C GLN A 243 23.81 0.76 14.96
N ALA A 244 22.57 1.05 15.37
CA ALA A 244 22.19 2.37 15.86
C ALA A 244 22.89 2.70 17.19
N GLN A 245 22.94 1.73 18.11
CA GLN A 245 23.48 1.92 19.45
C GLN A 245 24.33 0.72 19.89
N PRO A 246 25.38 0.90 20.73
CA PRO A 246 26.17 -0.21 21.24
C PRO A 246 25.31 -1.29 21.91
N ASN A 247 25.67 -2.56 21.71
CA ASN A 247 25.00 -3.75 22.28
C ASN A 247 23.55 -4.02 21.80
N THR A 248 23.02 -3.26 20.86
CA THR A 248 21.71 -3.55 20.24
C THR A 248 21.83 -4.54 19.08
N ALA A 249 20.73 -5.16 18.69
CA ALA A 249 20.67 -5.99 17.49
C ALA A 249 20.98 -5.14 16.24
N PRO A 250 21.98 -5.52 15.43
CA PRO A 250 22.27 -4.79 14.21
C PRO A 250 21.20 -5.04 13.15
N LEU A 251 21.06 -4.12 12.22
CA LEU A 251 20.25 -4.24 11.02
C LEU A 251 21.10 -4.77 9.86
N LEU A 252 20.66 -5.85 9.23
CA LEU A 252 21.19 -6.29 7.95
C LEU A 252 20.34 -5.69 6.83
N VAL A 253 21.00 -4.88 6.00
CA VAL A 253 20.43 -4.23 4.83
C VAL A 253 20.99 -4.92 3.60
N CYS A 254 20.12 -5.46 2.74
CA CYS A 254 20.51 -6.05 1.47
C CYS A 254 19.82 -5.27 0.35
N ARG A 255 20.59 -4.70 -0.58
CA ARG A 255 20.07 -3.94 -1.72
C ARG A 255 20.65 -4.49 -3.01
N ALA A 256 19.82 -4.54 -4.06
CA ALA A 256 20.31 -4.56 -5.43
C ALA A 256 20.09 -3.17 -6.03
N VAL A 257 21.14 -2.59 -6.61
CA VAL A 257 21.14 -1.24 -7.17
C VAL A 257 21.54 -1.30 -8.63
N ASP A 258 20.87 -0.55 -9.49
CA ASP A 258 21.26 -0.43 -10.89
C ASP A 258 22.61 0.27 -11.01
N LEU A 259 23.56 -0.35 -11.71
CA LEU A 259 24.93 0.16 -11.84
C LEU A 259 24.98 1.53 -12.54
N GLN A 260 24.04 1.84 -13.43
CA GLN A 260 24.07 3.04 -14.26
C GLN A 260 23.20 4.16 -13.70
N SER A 261 21.98 3.86 -13.27
CA SER A 261 21.04 4.86 -12.77
C SER A 261 21.12 5.06 -11.26
N HIS A 262 21.79 4.15 -10.54
CA HIS A 262 21.87 4.11 -9.08
C HIS A 262 20.51 3.93 -8.39
N THR A 263 19.47 3.56 -9.16
CA THR A 263 18.15 3.31 -8.59
C THR A 263 18.14 1.98 -7.87
N VAL A 264 17.54 1.93 -6.69
CA VAL A 264 17.35 0.67 -5.95
C VAL A 264 16.34 -0.19 -6.70
N ILE A 265 16.81 -1.36 -7.12
CA ILE A 265 16.04 -2.36 -7.84
C ILE A 265 15.12 -3.08 -6.84
N VAL A 266 15.69 -3.52 -5.73
CA VAL A 266 15.00 -4.25 -4.66
C VAL A 266 15.82 -4.11 -3.38
N SER A 267 15.14 -4.12 -2.24
CA SER A 267 15.74 -4.02 -0.91
C SER A 267 15.10 -5.02 0.05
N ALA A 268 15.90 -5.54 0.98
CA ALA A 268 15.48 -6.36 2.09
C ALA A 268 16.17 -5.87 3.37
N LEU A 269 15.44 -5.93 4.49
CA LEU A 269 15.88 -5.37 5.76
C LEU A 269 15.48 -6.31 6.90
N PHE A 270 16.44 -6.64 7.77
CA PHE A 270 16.26 -7.56 8.90
C PHE A 270 16.96 -7.02 10.15
N GLU A 271 16.35 -7.25 11.32
CA GLU A 271 17.03 -7.10 12.60
C GLU A 271 17.69 -8.44 12.94
N VAL A 272 18.98 -8.41 13.26
CA VAL A 272 19.80 -9.60 13.47
C VAL A 272 19.92 -9.89 14.96
N SER A 273 19.23 -10.94 15.42
CA SER A 273 19.14 -11.29 16.85
C SER A 273 20.43 -11.87 17.43
N ASN A 274 21.34 -12.36 16.57
CA ASN A 274 22.62 -12.91 16.99
C ASN A 274 23.74 -12.53 16.01
N LEU A 275 24.93 -12.29 16.54
CA LEU A 275 26.13 -12.12 15.73
C LEU A 275 27.27 -12.87 16.41
N ASN A 276 28.03 -13.69 15.66
CA ASN A 276 29.04 -14.60 16.22
C ASN A 276 28.50 -15.61 17.25
N GLY A 277 27.24 -16.04 17.10
CA GLY A 277 26.58 -16.92 18.07
C GLY A 277 26.22 -16.24 19.40
N GLU A 278 26.52 -14.95 19.56
CA GLU A 278 26.16 -14.15 20.73
C GLU A 278 24.81 -13.47 20.49
N ALA A 279 23.89 -13.66 21.45
CA ALA A 279 22.61 -12.98 21.43
C ALA A 279 22.82 -11.47 21.58
N ARG A 280 22.11 -10.70 20.76
CA ARG A 280 22.09 -9.24 20.82
C ARG A 280 20.78 -8.78 21.43
N ALA A 281 20.82 -7.68 22.19
CA ALA A 281 19.60 -7.11 22.74
C ALA A 281 18.76 -6.55 21.59
N THR A 282 17.62 -7.16 21.32
CA THR A 282 16.68 -6.64 20.32
C THR A 282 16.23 -5.25 20.75
N THR A 283 16.28 -4.30 19.82
CA THR A 283 15.62 -3.01 20.03
C THR A 283 14.12 -3.25 20.16
N ALA A 284 13.38 -2.36 20.84
CA ALA A 284 11.93 -2.41 20.79
C ALA A 284 11.54 -2.42 19.29
N SER A 285 10.72 -3.39 18.85
CA SER A 285 10.52 -3.72 17.42
C SER A 285 10.54 -2.48 16.53
N LEU A 286 11.67 -2.27 15.86
CA LEU A 286 11.89 -1.11 15.01
C LEU A 286 10.77 -1.07 13.97
N SER A 287 9.99 0.01 14.02
CA SER A 287 8.78 0.15 13.23
C SER A 287 8.48 1.60 12.95
N GLY A 288 7.70 1.83 11.91
CA GLY A 288 7.34 3.16 11.48
C GLY A 288 6.31 3.12 10.37
N GLY A 289 6.01 4.28 9.81
CA GLY A 289 5.00 4.38 8.77
C GLY A 289 5.07 5.72 8.03
N ILE A 290 4.38 5.76 6.90
CA ILE A 290 4.17 6.99 6.12
C ILE A 290 2.66 7.16 5.93
N GLU A 291 2.12 8.21 6.51
CA GLU A 291 0.75 8.63 6.33
C GLU A 291 0.61 9.45 5.03
N ASP A 292 0.32 8.76 3.94
CA ASP A 292 0.02 9.36 2.63
C ASP A 292 -1.48 9.66 2.51
N GLY A 293 -1.98 10.59 3.31
CA GLY A 293 -3.42 10.84 3.47
C GLY A 293 -4.20 11.22 2.20
N LYS A 294 -3.52 11.46 1.08
CA LYS A 294 -4.11 11.78 -0.23
C LYS A 294 -3.64 10.86 -1.35
N ASP A 295 -3.03 9.72 -1.03
CA ASP A 295 -2.43 8.78 -1.99
C ASP A 295 -1.46 9.47 -2.99
N LEU A 296 -0.79 10.55 -2.55
CA LEU A 296 0.07 11.35 -3.41
C LEU A 296 1.30 10.55 -3.86
N LEU A 297 1.84 9.64 -3.04
CA LEU A 297 2.95 8.78 -3.47
C LEU A 297 2.54 7.88 -4.63
N GLN A 298 1.30 7.38 -4.64
CA GLN A 298 0.75 6.59 -5.76
C GLN A 298 0.50 7.44 -7.01
N VAL A 299 0.08 8.68 -6.83
CA VAL A 299 -0.10 9.62 -7.95
C VAL A 299 1.27 9.94 -8.56
N LEU A 300 2.28 10.19 -7.74
CA LEU A 300 3.64 10.51 -8.17
C LEU A 300 4.32 9.35 -8.89
N SER A 301 4.10 8.10 -8.48
CA SER A 301 4.66 6.93 -9.17
C SER A 301 4.02 6.64 -10.54
N LYS A 302 2.82 7.19 -10.80
CA LYS A 302 2.06 6.96 -12.04
C LYS A 302 2.10 8.12 -13.03
N LEU A 303 2.97 9.11 -12.80
CA LEU A 303 3.18 10.19 -13.76
C LEU A 303 3.65 9.62 -15.10
N SER A 304 3.29 10.27 -16.22
CA SER A 304 3.73 9.84 -17.57
C SER A 304 5.25 9.83 -17.73
N THR A 305 5.93 10.71 -16.99
CA THR A 305 7.37 10.72 -16.82
C THR A 305 7.64 10.72 -15.32
N PRO A 306 7.75 9.53 -14.69
CA PRO A 306 7.98 9.42 -13.26
C PRO A 306 9.26 10.13 -12.85
N TYR A 307 9.22 10.80 -11.70
CA TYR A 307 10.43 11.33 -11.09
C TYR A 307 11.26 10.19 -10.50
N VAL A 308 12.58 10.34 -10.62
CA VAL A 308 13.57 9.60 -9.83
C VAL A 308 13.87 10.42 -8.58
N TYR A 309 13.60 9.85 -7.41
CA TYR A 309 13.73 10.51 -6.12
C TYR A 309 15.00 10.09 -5.40
N LYS A 310 15.74 11.05 -4.86
CA LYS A 310 16.64 10.79 -3.72
C LYS A 310 15.89 11.02 -2.42
N LEU A 311 16.19 10.29 -1.35
CA LEU A 311 15.65 10.63 -0.04
C LEU A 311 16.62 11.57 0.68
N SER A 312 16.05 12.46 1.46
CA SER A 312 16.77 13.42 2.27
C SER A 312 16.26 13.30 3.69
N VAL A 313 17.07 12.58 4.46
CA VAL A 313 17.01 12.46 5.91
C VAL A 313 18.24 13.20 6.41
N GLY A 314 18.16 13.87 7.56
CA GLY A 314 19.25 14.74 8.04
C GLY A 314 20.62 14.02 8.15
N ASP A 315 21.64 14.76 8.57
CA ASP A 315 22.98 14.18 8.69
C ASP A 315 23.13 13.35 9.98
N GLY A 316 23.77 12.19 9.89
CA GLY A 316 24.09 11.33 11.03
C GLY A 316 23.74 9.86 10.80
N SER A 317 24.24 8.98 11.67
CA SER A 317 24.04 7.54 11.55
C SER A 317 22.61 7.10 11.86
N GLU A 318 21.97 7.70 12.85
CA GLU A 318 20.56 7.47 13.15
C GLU A 318 19.69 7.89 11.96
N GLN A 319 19.95 9.06 11.38
CA GLN A 319 19.24 9.56 10.21
C GLN A 319 19.48 8.69 8.98
N TYR A 320 20.70 8.15 8.80
CA TYR A 320 20.97 7.18 7.74
C TYR A 320 20.09 5.94 7.88
N ILE A 321 19.99 5.37 9.08
CA ILE A 321 19.10 4.24 9.36
C ILE A 321 17.63 4.63 9.11
N GLN A 322 17.20 5.82 9.53
CA GLN A 322 15.85 6.34 9.24
C GLN A 322 15.57 6.36 7.74
N GLY A 323 16.53 6.86 6.95
CA GLY A 323 16.44 6.87 5.49
C GLY A 323 16.26 5.49 4.90
N LEU A 324 17.00 4.49 5.39
CA LEU A 324 16.89 3.12 4.91
C LEU A 324 15.54 2.47 5.26
N LEU A 325 14.98 2.79 6.43
CA LEU A 325 13.65 2.33 6.84
C LEU A 325 12.56 2.89 5.92
N PHE A 326 12.62 4.19 5.63
CA PHE A 326 11.68 4.82 4.70
C PHE A 326 11.87 4.33 3.26
N GLU A 327 13.12 4.16 2.81
CA GLU A 327 13.43 3.56 1.51
C GLU A 327 12.79 2.17 1.38
N TYR A 328 12.99 1.30 2.38
CA TYR A 328 12.41 -0.03 2.41
C TYR A 328 10.88 -0.01 2.27
N SER A 329 10.20 0.81 3.07
CA SER A 329 8.73 0.92 3.00
C SER A 329 8.24 1.48 1.65
N LEU A 330 8.91 2.52 1.14
CA LEU A 330 8.55 3.14 -0.13
C LEU A 330 8.76 2.19 -1.31
N LEU A 331 9.89 1.48 -1.38
CA LEU A 331 10.17 0.53 -2.46
C LEU A 331 9.15 -0.60 -2.50
N LYS A 332 8.76 -1.11 -1.32
CA LYS A 332 7.81 -2.21 -1.20
C LYS A 332 6.39 -1.82 -1.63
N ASN A 333 5.98 -0.56 -1.41
CA ASN A 333 4.56 -0.20 -1.44
C ASN A 333 4.17 0.95 -2.38
N SER A 334 5.11 1.74 -2.90
CA SER A 334 4.80 2.96 -3.68
C SER A 334 5.00 2.83 -5.20
N GLY A 335 5.92 1.96 -5.63
CA GLY A 335 6.38 1.90 -7.03
C GLY A 335 7.21 3.12 -7.48
N LEU A 336 7.63 3.97 -6.55
CA LEU A 336 8.51 5.10 -6.84
C LEU A 336 9.91 4.61 -7.23
N ALA A 337 10.54 5.31 -8.18
CA ALA A 337 11.94 5.12 -8.49
C ALA A 337 12.78 5.90 -7.47
N LEU A 338 13.53 5.17 -6.63
CA LEU A 338 14.40 5.76 -5.62
C LEU A 338 15.86 5.52 -5.98
N ILE A 339 16.69 6.55 -5.85
CA ILE A 339 18.14 6.41 -5.76
C ILE A 339 18.45 5.91 -4.36
N GLY A 340 19.37 4.95 -4.26
CA GLY A 340 19.74 4.41 -2.95
C GLY A 340 20.26 5.51 -2.04
N ASN A 341 19.78 5.54 -0.81
CA ASN A 341 20.32 6.44 0.19
C ASN A 341 21.78 6.09 0.45
N ASN A 342 22.63 7.09 0.25
CA ASN A 342 24.07 7.04 0.55
C ASN A 342 24.67 5.67 0.17
N VAL A 343 24.46 5.25 -1.08
CA VAL A 343 25.02 4.02 -1.67
C VAL A 343 26.54 3.93 -1.44
N ALA A 344 27.18 5.09 -1.26
CA ALA A 344 28.57 5.29 -0.93
C ALA A 344 28.95 5.08 0.54
N ALA A 345 28.02 5.25 1.50
CA ALA A 345 28.32 5.27 2.94
C ALA A 345 29.25 4.15 3.43
N PRO A 346 29.09 2.88 2.97
CA PRO A 346 29.95 1.79 3.41
C PRO A 346 31.39 1.89 2.88
N LEU A 347 31.62 2.74 1.87
CA LEU A 347 32.87 2.94 1.13
C LEU A 347 33.46 4.36 1.33
N GLY A 348 32.80 5.20 2.13
CA GLY A 348 33.14 6.61 2.37
C GLY A 348 31.94 7.52 2.09
N ALA A 349 31.68 8.51 2.95
CA ALA A 349 30.54 9.41 2.78
C ALA A 349 30.64 10.17 1.45
N VAL A 350 29.70 9.93 0.55
CA VAL A 350 29.61 10.67 -0.71
C VAL A 350 28.14 10.93 -1.05
N ASP A 351 27.81 12.19 -1.30
CA ASP A 351 26.51 12.60 -1.81
C ASP A 351 26.33 12.07 -3.23
N SER A 352 25.56 10.99 -3.39
CA SER A 352 25.22 10.49 -4.72
C SER A 352 24.13 11.35 -5.34
N ALA A 353 24.50 12.31 -6.19
CA ALA A 353 23.53 13.09 -6.98
C ALA A 353 22.90 12.27 -8.12
N GLY A 354 23.42 11.06 -8.37
CA GLY A 354 23.13 10.16 -9.48
C GLY A 354 21.72 10.28 -10.06
N GLY A 355 21.58 10.99 -11.18
CA GLY A 355 20.34 11.02 -11.98
C GLY A 355 19.06 11.51 -11.28
N ALA A 356 19.13 12.04 -10.05
CA ALA A 356 17.95 12.47 -9.30
C ALA A 356 17.24 13.61 -10.04
N THR A 357 15.92 13.51 -10.13
CA THR A 357 15.07 14.58 -10.70
C THR A 357 14.19 15.24 -9.65
N ALA A 358 14.02 14.57 -8.51
CA ALA A 358 13.27 15.03 -7.36
C ALA A 358 13.91 14.53 -6.05
N GLU A 359 13.44 15.08 -4.95
CA GLU A 359 13.84 14.76 -3.59
C GLU A 359 12.59 14.48 -2.75
N LEU A 360 12.65 13.45 -1.90
CA LEU A 360 11.69 13.23 -0.82
C LEU A 360 12.39 13.55 0.50
N SER A 361 12.04 14.68 1.10
CA SER A 361 12.62 15.15 2.35
C SER A 361 11.73 14.76 3.52
N PHE A 362 12.34 14.22 4.58
CA PHE A 362 11.70 13.90 5.86
C PHE A 362 12.10 14.95 6.88
N GLU A 363 11.30 16.01 6.98
CA GLU A 363 11.60 17.17 7.83
C GLU A 363 11.03 16.94 9.22
N ALA A 364 11.86 16.89 10.26
CA ALA A 364 11.42 16.65 11.64
C ALA A 364 10.37 17.70 12.08
N LEU A 365 9.28 17.25 12.68
CA LEU A 365 8.27 18.16 13.23
C LEU A 365 8.77 18.79 14.52
N GLU A 366 8.53 20.10 14.67
CA GLU A 366 8.98 20.85 15.85
C GLU A 366 8.43 20.22 17.14
N GLY A 367 9.33 19.86 18.05
CA GLY A 367 8.99 19.22 19.32
C GLY A 367 8.77 17.69 19.27
N SER A 368 8.99 17.04 18.13
CA SER A 368 8.96 15.57 17.99
C SER A 368 10.33 15.00 17.70
N GLN A 369 10.64 13.83 18.27
CA GLN A 369 11.85 13.05 17.95
C GLN A 369 11.58 11.91 16.97
N SER A 370 10.30 11.62 16.69
CA SER A 370 9.87 10.44 15.96
C SER A 370 8.93 10.75 14.82
N GLU A 371 8.50 12.00 14.65
CA GLU A 371 7.55 12.40 13.61
C GLU A 371 8.16 13.42 12.63
N TYR A 372 7.83 13.22 11.36
CA TYR A 372 8.38 13.96 10.25
C TYR A 372 7.27 14.41 9.31
N GLN A 373 7.45 15.57 8.69
CA GLN A 373 6.72 15.98 7.51
C GLN A 373 7.41 15.42 6.28
N LEU A 374 6.66 14.74 5.41
CA LEU A 374 7.16 14.25 4.13
C LEU A 374 6.88 15.28 3.03
N VAL A 375 7.94 15.76 2.38
CA VAL A 375 7.87 16.77 1.33
C VAL A 375 8.54 16.24 0.06
N ALA A 376 7.80 16.24 -1.06
CA ALA A 376 8.36 16.00 -2.38
C ALA A 376 8.80 17.33 -3.01
N ARG A 377 10.01 17.40 -3.56
CA ARG A 377 10.56 18.59 -4.22
C ARG A 377 11.16 18.23 -5.57
N VAL A 378 10.78 18.96 -6.62
CA VAL A 378 11.38 18.80 -7.96
C VAL A 378 12.67 19.62 -8.02
N LEU A 379 13.81 18.98 -8.28
CA LEU A 379 15.13 19.62 -8.22
C LEU A 379 15.27 20.74 -9.26
N ALA A 380 14.81 20.52 -10.49
CA ALA A 380 14.96 21.49 -11.58
C ALA A 380 14.13 22.78 -11.39
N SER A 381 13.01 22.72 -10.65
CA SER A 381 12.08 23.85 -10.53
C SER A 381 11.93 24.39 -9.11
N GLY A 382 12.43 23.67 -8.10
CA GLY A 382 12.22 23.98 -6.69
C GLY A 382 10.78 23.81 -6.20
N ARG A 383 9.83 23.41 -7.07
CA ARG A 383 8.43 23.21 -6.67
C ARG A 383 8.35 22.09 -5.64
N SER A 384 7.68 22.36 -4.53
CA SER A 384 7.45 21.41 -3.46
C SER A 384 5.98 21.05 -3.29
N LEU A 385 5.75 19.87 -2.73
CA LEU A 385 4.44 19.33 -2.38
C LEU A 385 4.57 18.61 -1.04
N THR A 386 3.81 19.04 -0.04
CA THR A 386 3.64 18.26 1.19
C THR A 386 2.84 17.00 0.85
N VAL A 387 3.48 15.84 0.99
CA VAL A 387 2.89 14.55 0.68
C VAL A 387 2.08 14.05 1.88
N GLY A 388 2.68 14.10 3.06
CA GLY A 388 2.11 13.47 4.24
C GLY A 388 2.97 13.62 5.49
N ARG A 389 2.79 12.69 6.40
CA ARG A 389 3.59 12.55 7.62
C ARG A 389 4.29 11.22 7.62
N ALA A 390 5.38 11.11 8.36
CA ALA A 390 6.06 9.86 8.60
C ALA A 390 6.43 9.76 10.07
N PHE A 391 6.56 8.53 10.58
CA PHE A 391 6.99 8.31 11.94
C PHE A 391 7.90 7.09 12.04
N ILE A 392 8.81 7.11 13.02
CA ILE A 392 9.68 5.98 13.37
C ILE A 392 9.69 5.80 14.88
N SER A 393 9.67 4.56 15.33
CA SER A 393 9.78 4.18 16.74
C SER A 393 10.81 3.07 16.90
N GLY A 394 11.56 3.09 18.01
CA GLY A 394 12.55 2.05 18.33
C GLY A 394 13.97 2.31 17.85
N LEU A 395 14.30 3.53 17.41
CA LEU A 395 15.68 3.98 17.16
C LEU A 395 16.36 4.54 18.42
#